data_AF-A0A955F5R7-F1
#
_entry.id   AF-A0A955F5R7-F1
#
_cell.length_a   1.000
_cell.length_b   1.000
_cell.length_c   1.000
_cell.angle_alpha   90.00
_cell.angle_beta   90.00
_cell.angle_gamma   90.00
#
_symmetry.space_group_name_H-M   'P 1'
#
loop_
_entity.id
_entity.type
_entity.pdbx_description
1 polymer ?
#
loop_
_entity_poly.entity_id
_entity_poly.type
_entity_poly.pdbx_seq_one_letter_code
_entity_poly.pdbx_strand_id
1 'polypeptide(L)'
;YYTLGLAMIMSLSHAQVIAVNTTLSSFIPVSGSPWVADVAGFVDANGHDIAIICRGNLGLTLYDVDNAAAPVTLGSVAASGTDLKDARAYLNRWIYCAQQGGNLMIVDALNPASPVHVASIPSTGGHNVFIDEVRGLLYYSRSGAGGSPMEIYDIGTSPTSPVLMSSYDPVGHNSHDAWAEGNRAYSFDIAADITRILDVTNPSSPIELATLPLGNHSGYGYTPPGGAKKILLTADERAGGGINIFDVTQPISSAPLDSYITDAAISVHNTIVLGRYAYISYYKDGLRIIDIGNPANPIEVGVYDTNVNNVGGVFENAWGVWPFSESKVIFNEMFGAQGVYVIDFTPPARIDLDVSSSGIGDFGCSISGLDPFNVVYLAISTDSSGPFGKGPFLGIGGDAIVTVQAPFEPFRAQADASGNYNFYYPGPLPPQSLDCVAISFKGAIGGLMLSNLASTQL
;
A
#
# COMPACT_ATOMS: atom_id res chain seq x y z
N TYR A 1 9.23 -42.68 48.45
CA TYR A 1 9.70 -41.31 48.20
C TYR A 1 9.56 -41.04 46.71
N TYR A 2 8.40 -40.51 46.30
CA TYR A 2 8.14 -40.09 44.93
C TYR A 2 8.57 -38.63 44.79
N THR A 3 9.57 -38.38 43.95
CA THR A 3 9.98 -37.04 43.53
C THR A 3 8.97 -36.53 42.50
N LEU A 4 8.14 -35.57 42.93
CA LEU A 4 7.31 -34.75 42.04
C LEU A 4 8.23 -33.78 41.29
N GLY A 5 8.41 -34.01 39.99
CA GLY A 5 9.00 -33.02 39.09
C GLY A 5 8.00 -31.90 38.83
N LEU A 6 8.31 -30.69 39.31
CA LEU A 6 7.63 -29.48 38.88
C LEU A 6 8.00 -29.22 37.42
N ALA A 7 7.07 -29.45 36.50
CA ALA A 7 7.15 -28.87 35.17
C ALA A 7 6.72 -27.39 35.29
N MET A 8 7.68 -26.46 35.17
CA MET A 8 7.37 -25.07 34.88
C MET A 8 6.76 -25.01 33.47
N ILE A 9 5.43 -24.91 33.42
CA ILE A 9 4.75 -24.41 32.22
C ILE A 9 5.00 -22.91 32.25
N MET A 10 6.00 -22.44 31.49
CA MET A 10 6.07 -21.03 31.13
C MET A 10 4.87 -20.76 30.23
N SER A 11 3.82 -20.16 30.79
CA SER A 11 2.75 -19.57 29.98
C SER A 11 3.37 -18.38 29.25
N LEU A 12 3.63 -18.53 27.95
CA LEU A 12 3.74 -17.40 27.04
C LEU A 12 2.41 -16.64 27.15
N SER A 13 2.43 -15.49 27.84
CA SER A 13 1.38 -14.50 27.65
C SER A 13 1.42 -14.16 26.17
N HIS A 14 0.43 -14.65 25.41
CA HIS A 14 0.25 -14.17 24.05
C HIS A 14 0.04 -12.66 24.19
N ALA A 15 0.98 -11.87 23.66
CA ALA A 15 0.69 -10.46 23.43
C ALA A 15 -0.63 -10.44 22.66
N GLN A 16 -1.61 -9.70 23.17
CA GLN A 16 -2.84 -9.50 22.42
C GLN A 16 -2.46 -8.82 21.11
N VAL A 17 -2.98 -9.33 20.00
CA VAL A 17 -2.78 -8.80 18.66
C VAL A 17 -4.18 -8.51 18.11
N ILE A 18 -4.35 -7.35 17.46
CA ILE A 18 -5.53 -7.10 16.63
C ILE A 18 -5.15 -7.51 15.21
N ALA A 19 -5.86 -8.48 14.67
CA ALA A 19 -5.66 -8.97 13.32
C ALA A 19 -7.00 -9.06 12.60
N VAL A 20 -7.10 -8.45 11.42
CA VAL A 20 -8.25 -8.52 10.52
C VAL A 20 -7.71 -8.94 9.17
N ASN A 21 -8.21 -10.06 8.62
CA ASN A 21 -7.79 -10.62 7.34
C ASN A 21 -6.28 -10.83 7.18
N THR A 22 -5.53 -10.81 8.27
CA THR A 22 -4.09 -11.03 8.30
C THR A 22 -3.77 -12.16 9.26
N THR A 23 -2.70 -12.88 8.97
CA THR A 23 -2.16 -13.91 9.85
C THR A 23 -0.65 -13.79 9.89
N LEU A 24 -0.05 -13.97 11.07
CA LEU A 24 1.40 -14.05 11.18
C LEU A 24 1.89 -15.39 10.63
N SER A 25 2.67 -15.35 9.56
CA SER A 25 3.35 -16.54 9.03
C SER A 25 4.59 -16.84 9.86
N SER A 26 5.41 -15.81 10.12
CA SER A 26 6.61 -15.91 10.96
C SER A 26 7.09 -14.54 11.46
N PHE A 27 7.96 -14.57 12.47
CA PHE A 27 8.69 -13.39 12.96
C PHE A 27 10.19 -13.65 12.87
N ILE A 28 10.92 -12.74 12.22
CA ILE A 28 12.36 -12.78 12.04
C ILE A 28 13.00 -11.89 13.12
N PRO A 29 13.59 -12.46 14.19
CA PRO A 29 14.22 -11.66 15.23
C PRO A 29 15.51 -11.01 14.72
N VAL A 30 15.65 -9.70 14.94
CA VAL A 30 16.86 -8.96 14.61
C VAL A 30 17.60 -8.64 15.90
N SER A 31 18.68 -9.38 16.17
CA SER A 31 19.51 -9.17 17.37
C SER A 31 20.68 -8.23 17.12
N GLY A 32 21.17 -7.60 18.19
CA GLY A 32 22.41 -6.81 18.19
C GLY A 32 22.29 -5.39 17.61
N SER A 33 21.14 -5.02 17.05
CA SER A 33 20.82 -3.63 16.69
C SER A 33 19.82 -3.06 17.69
N PRO A 34 19.97 -1.81 18.15
CA PRO A 34 18.98 -1.17 19.02
C PRO A 34 17.62 -0.95 18.33
N TRP A 35 17.57 -0.91 17.00
CA TRP A 35 16.34 -0.83 16.19
C TRP A 35 16.51 -1.50 14.83
N VAL A 36 15.39 -1.81 14.17
CA VAL A 36 15.34 -2.11 12.73
C VAL A 36 14.88 -0.83 12.04
N ALA A 37 15.63 -0.37 11.04
CA ALA A 37 15.24 0.75 10.18
C ALA A 37 14.29 0.23 9.10
N ASP A 38 14.52 0.44 7.80
CA ASP A 38 13.52 0.07 6.77
C ASP A 38 13.59 -1.41 6.42
N VAL A 39 12.50 -1.89 5.80
CA VAL A 39 12.46 -3.15 5.08
C VAL A 39 12.12 -2.92 3.62
N ALA A 40 12.75 -3.71 2.75
CA ALA A 40 12.46 -3.74 1.33
C ALA A 40 12.56 -5.17 0.83
N GLY A 41 12.38 -5.37 -0.48
CA GLY A 41 12.58 -6.69 -1.07
C GLY A 41 12.74 -6.65 -2.57
N PHE A 42 13.10 -7.80 -3.13
CA PHE A 42 13.16 -8.05 -4.56
C PHE A 42 12.99 -9.55 -4.83
N VAL A 43 12.73 -9.91 -6.08
CA VAL A 43 12.66 -11.32 -6.51
C VAL A 43 13.97 -11.68 -7.20
N ASP A 44 14.71 -12.66 -6.69
CA ASP A 44 16.00 -13.04 -7.27
C ASP A 44 15.87 -13.71 -8.66
N ALA A 45 17.00 -14.02 -9.29
CA ALA A 45 17.03 -14.67 -10.60
C ALA A 45 16.41 -16.08 -10.63
N ASN A 46 16.21 -16.71 -9.47
CA ASN A 46 15.57 -18.02 -9.33
C ASN A 46 14.08 -17.92 -9.00
N GLY A 47 13.54 -16.71 -8.84
CA GLY A 47 12.15 -16.49 -8.46
C GLY A 47 11.89 -16.49 -6.96
N HIS A 48 12.94 -16.42 -6.12
CA HIS A 48 12.78 -16.39 -4.67
C HIS A 48 12.55 -14.96 -4.18
N ASP A 49 11.63 -14.79 -3.24
CA ASP A 49 11.41 -13.52 -2.57
C ASP A 49 12.52 -13.24 -1.55
N ILE A 50 13.31 -12.20 -1.81
CA ILE A 50 14.43 -11.79 -0.96
C ILE A 50 14.05 -10.53 -0.18
N ALA A 51 14.00 -10.63 1.14
CA ALA A 51 13.83 -9.49 2.04
C ALA A 51 15.16 -8.81 2.33
N ILE A 52 15.17 -7.48 2.24
CA ILE A 52 16.26 -6.61 2.66
C ILE A 52 15.87 -6.00 4.01
N ILE A 53 16.69 -6.23 5.04
CA ILE A 53 16.45 -5.69 6.38
C ILE A 53 17.57 -4.72 6.73
N CYS A 54 17.23 -3.45 6.93
CA CYS A 54 18.14 -2.40 7.35
C CYS A 54 18.29 -2.43 8.88
N ARG A 55 19.49 -2.73 9.37
CA ARG A 55 19.77 -2.99 10.79
C ARG A 55 20.58 -1.86 11.43
N GLY A 56 20.27 -0.62 11.04
CA GLY A 56 20.93 0.58 11.55
C GLY A 56 22.45 0.48 11.42
N ASN A 57 23.17 0.54 12.55
CA ASN A 57 24.64 0.49 12.58
C ASN A 57 25.24 -0.88 12.22
N LEU A 58 24.45 -1.94 12.16
CA LEU A 58 24.94 -3.26 11.75
C LEU A 58 25.01 -3.44 10.24
N GLY A 59 24.40 -2.52 9.46
CA GLY A 59 24.31 -2.64 8.01
C GLY A 59 23.03 -3.34 7.57
N LEU A 60 23.13 -4.19 6.55
CA LEU A 60 22.00 -4.90 5.97
C LEU A 60 22.15 -6.41 6.12
N THR A 61 21.01 -7.09 6.26
CA THR A 61 20.94 -8.56 6.16
C THR A 61 19.86 -8.94 5.16
N LEU A 62 20.17 -9.92 4.30
CA LEU A 62 19.24 -10.49 3.35
C LEU A 62 18.62 -11.77 3.93
N TYR A 63 17.34 -12.00 3.65
CA TYR A 63 16.62 -13.21 4.01
C TYR A 63 15.86 -13.73 2.79
N ASP A 64 15.85 -15.04 2.61
CA ASP A 64 14.90 -15.71 1.72
C ASP A 64 13.58 -15.84 2.49
N VAL A 65 12.52 -15.26 1.96
CA VAL A 65 11.16 -15.26 2.52
C VAL A 65 10.17 -15.88 1.53
N ASP A 66 10.64 -16.73 0.61
CA ASP A 66 9.78 -17.46 -0.30
C ASP A 66 8.81 -18.34 0.49
N ASN A 67 9.35 -19.15 1.41
CA ASN A 67 8.56 -19.80 2.45
C ASN A 67 8.32 -18.84 3.63
N ALA A 68 7.17 -18.16 3.60
CA ALA A 68 6.76 -17.19 4.63
C ALA A 68 6.75 -17.74 6.07
N ALA A 69 6.51 -19.04 6.25
CA ALA A 69 6.47 -19.68 7.56
C ALA A 69 7.86 -20.06 8.11
N ALA A 70 8.88 -20.11 7.26
CA ALA A 70 10.25 -20.44 7.66
C ALA A 70 11.29 -19.64 6.85
N PRO A 71 11.39 -18.31 7.08
CA PRO A 71 12.43 -17.49 6.46
C PRO A 71 13.84 -18.00 6.75
N VAL A 72 14.73 -17.89 5.77
CA VAL A 72 16.12 -18.35 5.88
C VAL A 72 17.05 -17.14 5.79
N THR A 73 17.91 -16.96 6.79
CA THR A 73 18.97 -15.95 6.70
C THR A 73 19.93 -16.27 5.58
N LEU A 74 20.20 -15.29 4.73
CA LEU A 74 21.17 -15.37 3.65
C LEU A 74 22.47 -14.68 4.10
N GLY A 75 22.97 -13.68 3.36
CA GLY A 75 24.17 -12.95 3.72
C GLY A 75 23.91 -11.59 4.37
N SER A 76 24.97 -10.93 4.82
CA SER A 76 24.93 -9.58 5.40
C SER A 76 26.11 -8.74 4.93
N VAL A 77 25.91 -7.43 4.88
CA VAL A 77 26.95 -6.44 4.60
C VAL A 77 26.94 -5.42 5.73
N ALA A 78 28.10 -5.20 6.35
CA ALA A 78 28.24 -4.21 7.42
C ALA A 78 28.05 -2.79 6.89
N ALA A 79 27.45 -1.93 7.70
CA ALA A 79 27.36 -0.50 7.41
C ALA A 79 28.77 0.09 7.22
N SER A 80 28.92 0.99 6.26
CA SER A 80 30.15 1.78 6.08
C SER A 80 30.10 3.10 6.84
N GLY A 81 28.94 3.44 7.40
CA GLY A 81 28.68 4.60 8.23
C GLY A 81 27.77 4.24 9.41
N THR A 82 26.86 5.15 9.76
CA THR A 82 25.90 4.99 10.85
C THR A 82 24.48 5.02 10.34
N ASP A 83 23.63 4.24 10.98
CA ASP A 83 22.19 4.13 10.73
C ASP A 83 21.89 3.90 9.24
N LEU A 84 22.21 2.70 8.74
CA LEU A 84 21.70 2.25 7.44
C LEU A 84 20.18 2.25 7.53
N LYS A 85 19.59 3.24 6.86
CA LYS A 85 18.25 3.74 7.13
C LYS A 85 17.23 3.12 6.20
N ASP A 86 17.56 3.10 4.92
CA ASP A 86 16.69 2.64 3.85
C ASP A 86 17.52 2.00 2.74
N ALA A 87 16.91 1.09 2.00
CA ALA A 87 17.51 0.43 0.87
C ALA A 87 16.47 0.08 -0.20
N ARG A 88 16.89 0.16 -1.47
CA ARG A 88 16.10 -0.31 -2.62
C ARG A 88 16.99 -1.06 -3.59
N ALA A 89 16.47 -2.16 -4.14
CA ALA A 89 17.14 -2.93 -5.18
C ALA A 89 16.82 -2.34 -6.55
N TYR A 90 17.81 -2.34 -7.43
CA TYR A 90 17.68 -2.06 -8.85
C TYR A 90 17.98 -3.33 -9.64
N LEU A 91 17.08 -3.70 -10.56
CA LEU A 91 17.21 -4.89 -11.41
C LEU A 91 17.43 -6.17 -10.58
N ASN A 92 16.76 -6.26 -9.43
CA ASN A 92 16.80 -7.41 -8.52
C ASN A 92 18.22 -7.83 -8.09
N ARG A 93 19.17 -6.88 -8.07
CA ARG A 93 20.59 -7.19 -7.81
C ARG A 93 21.32 -6.08 -7.07
N TRP A 94 21.26 -4.85 -7.58
CA TRP A 94 22.07 -3.76 -7.05
C TRP A 94 21.29 -3.05 -5.95
N ILE A 95 21.70 -3.24 -4.70
CA ILE A 95 21.02 -2.63 -3.56
C ILE A 95 21.72 -1.32 -3.24
N TYR A 96 20.98 -0.22 -3.36
CA TYR A 96 21.41 1.11 -2.93
C TYR A 96 20.95 1.31 -1.50
N CYS A 97 21.85 1.64 -0.59
CA CYS A 97 21.54 1.77 0.84
C CYS A 97 21.88 3.17 1.34
N ALA A 98 20.84 3.90 1.76
CA ALA A 98 20.95 5.16 2.48
C ALA A 98 21.48 4.91 3.90
N GLN A 99 22.37 5.78 4.36
CA GLN A 99 22.86 5.78 5.73
C GLN A 99 22.74 7.20 6.27
N GLN A 100 22.11 7.42 7.43
CA GLN A 100 21.94 8.80 7.95
C GLN A 100 23.28 9.50 8.22
N GLY A 101 24.32 8.73 8.53
CA GLY A 101 25.68 9.24 8.59
C GLY A 101 26.61 8.44 7.69
N GLY A 102 27.16 9.08 6.66
CA GLY A 102 28.15 8.47 5.77
C GLY A 102 27.72 8.41 4.30
N ASN A 103 28.37 7.51 3.56
CA ASN A 103 28.19 7.37 2.12
C ASN A 103 26.90 6.60 1.78
N LEU A 104 26.35 6.81 0.59
CA LEU A 104 25.41 5.84 0.02
C LEU A 104 26.20 4.57 -0.34
N MET A 105 25.75 3.40 0.12
CA MET A 105 26.38 2.13 -0.23
C MET A 105 25.71 1.51 -1.45
N ILE A 106 26.50 0.80 -2.26
CA ILE A 106 26.03 -0.01 -3.38
C ILE A 106 26.49 -1.44 -3.14
N VAL A 107 25.53 -2.34 -2.99
CA VAL A 107 25.75 -3.74 -2.68
C VAL A 107 25.32 -4.61 -3.86
N ASP A 108 26.22 -5.49 -4.30
CA ASP A 108 25.92 -6.52 -5.30
C ASP A 108 25.31 -7.74 -4.60
N ALA A 109 24.03 -7.99 -4.86
CA ALA A 109 23.30 -9.15 -4.39
C ALA A 109 23.12 -10.22 -5.48
N LEU A 110 24.03 -10.31 -6.46
CA LEU A 110 24.00 -11.39 -7.47
C LEU A 110 23.90 -12.78 -6.82
N ASN A 111 24.58 -12.96 -5.69
CA ASN A 111 24.36 -14.07 -4.79
C ASN A 111 23.86 -13.50 -3.44
N PRO A 112 22.55 -13.54 -3.17
CA PRO A 112 21.98 -13.05 -1.92
C PRO A 112 22.55 -13.72 -0.65
N ALA A 113 23.09 -14.95 -0.76
CA ALA A 113 23.76 -15.64 0.34
C ALA A 113 25.17 -15.10 0.66
N SER A 114 25.76 -14.33 -0.25
CA SER A 114 27.07 -13.69 -0.08
C SER A 114 27.10 -12.31 -0.76
N PRO A 115 26.27 -11.36 -0.31
CA PRO A 115 26.20 -10.02 -0.89
C PRO A 115 27.50 -9.25 -0.60
N VAL A 116 27.90 -8.37 -1.52
CA VAL A 116 29.19 -7.68 -1.45
C VAL A 116 29.00 -6.18 -1.60
N HIS A 117 29.60 -5.39 -0.69
CA HIS A 117 29.76 -3.95 -0.90
C HIS A 117 30.74 -3.70 -2.04
N VAL A 118 30.27 -3.17 -3.16
CA VAL A 118 31.07 -3.00 -4.39
C VAL A 118 31.46 -1.56 -4.68
N ALA A 119 30.66 -0.59 -4.24
CA ALA A 119 30.90 0.82 -4.48
C ALA A 119 30.16 1.70 -3.45
N SER A 120 30.51 2.99 -3.44
CA SER A 120 29.83 4.00 -2.64
C SER A 120 29.77 5.31 -3.39
N ILE A 121 28.67 6.05 -3.20
CA ILE A 121 28.60 7.46 -3.59
C ILE A 121 29.04 8.29 -2.37
N PRO A 122 30.11 9.10 -2.48
CA PRO A 122 30.55 9.97 -1.40
C PRO A 122 29.42 10.88 -0.93
N SER A 123 29.13 10.81 0.36
CA SER A 123 28.00 11.51 0.98
C SER A 123 28.30 11.74 2.46
N THR A 124 27.50 12.59 3.10
CA THR A 124 27.58 12.86 4.55
C THR A 124 26.38 12.28 5.31
N GLY A 125 25.39 11.76 4.59
CA GLY A 125 24.17 11.23 5.16
C GLY A 125 22.99 11.25 4.19
N GLY A 126 22.12 10.27 4.27
CA GLY A 126 20.87 10.24 3.53
C GLY A 126 19.77 9.53 4.30
N HIS A 127 18.54 9.93 4.02
CA HIS A 127 17.37 9.38 4.68
C HIS A 127 16.76 8.23 3.87
N ASN A 128 16.47 8.48 2.59
CA ASN A 128 15.68 7.60 1.75
C ASN A 128 16.29 7.44 0.36
N VAL A 129 16.05 6.29 -0.25
CA VAL A 129 16.33 6.03 -1.66
C VAL A 129 15.08 5.52 -2.36
N PHE A 130 14.85 6.02 -3.56
CA PHE A 130 13.83 5.50 -4.47
C PHE A 130 14.42 5.30 -5.86
N ILE A 131 13.93 4.30 -6.58
CA ILE A 131 14.47 3.92 -7.90
C ILE A 131 13.34 3.86 -8.92
N ASP A 132 13.43 4.67 -9.98
CA ASP A 132 12.68 4.44 -11.22
C ASP A 132 13.47 3.40 -12.04
N GLU A 133 13.08 2.14 -11.90
CA GLU A 133 13.77 1.03 -12.57
C GLU A 133 13.69 1.12 -14.10
N VAL A 134 12.60 1.67 -14.65
CA VAL A 134 12.39 1.75 -16.10
C VAL A 134 13.36 2.74 -16.73
N ARG A 135 13.61 3.85 -16.04
CA ARG A 135 14.54 4.90 -16.51
C ARG A 135 15.97 4.71 -16.03
N GLY A 136 16.21 3.81 -15.07
CA GLY A 136 17.51 3.63 -14.44
C GLY A 136 17.93 4.88 -13.66
N LEU A 137 17.00 5.48 -12.92
CA LEU A 137 17.25 6.68 -12.13
C LEU A 137 17.11 6.38 -10.64
N LEU A 138 18.10 6.83 -9.86
CA LEU A 138 18.08 6.83 -8.41
C LEU A 138 17.73 8.23 -7.91
N TYR A 139 16.74 8.32 -7.02
CA TYR A 139 16.36 9.50 -6.27
C TYR A 139 16.84 9.30 -4.83
N TYR A 140 17.77 10.15 -4.39
CA TYR A 140 18.42 10.05 -3.10
C TYR A 140 18.11 11.29 -2.26
N SER A 141 17.27 11.12 -1.25
CA SER A 141 16.97 12.17 -0.27
C SER A 141 18.11 12.24 0.75
N ARG A 142 18.88 13.32 0.70
CA ARG A 142 20.03 13.53 1.60
C ARG A 142 19.53 13.77 3.04
N SER A 143 20.43 13.70 4.01
CA SER A 143 20.19 14.13 5.39
C SER A 143 21.49 14.70 5.98
N GLY A 144 21.45 15.89 6.58
CA GLY A 144 22.60 16.42 7.33
C GLY A 144 22.76 17.94 7.32
N ALA A 145 23.81 18.43 8.01
CA ALA A 145 24.15 19.84 8.08
C ALA A 145 24.62 20.36 6.72
N GLY A 146 23.81 21.23 6.09
CA GLY A 146 24.06 21.78 4.75
C GLY A 146 22.83 21.86 3.85
N GLY A 147 21.68 21.34 4.30
CA GLY A 147 20.47 21.17 3.50
C GLY A 147 20.24 19.70 3.20
N SER A 148 18.98 19.31 2.96
CA SER A 148 18.64 17.93 2.59
C SER A 148 18.02 17.90 1.20
N PRO A 149 18.83 18.10 0.13
CA PRO A 149 18.34 18.08 -1.24
C PRO A 149 17.93 16.67 -1.67
N MET A 150 17.12 16.60 -2.71
CA MET A 150 16.92 15.37 -3.46
C MET A 150 17.94 15.33 -4.61
N GLU A 151 18.88 14.41 -4.53
CA GLU A 151 19.87 14.16 -5.60
C GLU A 151 19.33 13.11 -6.57
N ILE A 152 19.45 13.37 -7.88
CA ILE A 152 19.04 12.44 -8.94
C ILE A 152 20.29 11.91 -9.64
N TYR A 153 20.45 10.59 -9.67
CA TYR A 153 21.57 9.91 -10.31
C TYR A 153 21.12 9.02 -11.46
N ASP A 154 21.90 8.98 -12.55
CA ASP A 154 21.84 7.91 -13.54
C ASP A 154 22.56 6.69 -12.97
N ILE A 155 21.81 5.60 -12.81
CA ILE A 155 22.30 4.28 -12.42
C ILE A 155 22.14 3.24 -13.55
N GLY A 156 21.41 3.58 -14.61
CA GLY A 156 21.14 2.71 -15.75
C GLY A 156 22.37 2.48 -16.62
N THR A 157 23.22 3.50 -16.77
CA THR A 157 24.47 3.38 -17.54
C THR A 157 25.50 2.48 -16.84
N SER A 158 25.66 2.65 -15.53
CA SER A 158 26.60 1.86 -14.71
C SER A 158 26.15 1.83 -13.25
N PRO A 159 25.58 0.71 -12.79
CA PRO A 159 25.04 0.62 -11.43
C PRO A 159 26.09 0.86 -10.33
N THR A 160 27.36 0.49 -10.57
CA THR A 160 28.44 0.66 -9.60
C THR A 160 29.21 1.98 -9.76
N SER A 161 28.86 2.80 -10.74
CA SER A 161 29.42 4.14 -10.93
C SER A 161 28.31 5.16 -11.26
N PRO A 162 27.36 5.41 -10.34
CA PRO A 162 26.27 6.35 -10.57
C PRO A 162 26.77 7.75 -10.92
N VAL A 163 26.08 8.41 -11.85
CA VAL A 163 26.42 9.77 -12.28
C VAL A 163 25.37 10.74 -11.76
N LEU A 164 25.79 11.71 -10.94
CA LEU A 164 24.89 12.77 -10.46
C LEU A 164 24.40 13.59 -11.65
N MET A 165 23.08 13.63 -11.85
CA MET A 165 22.42 14.40 -12.90
C MET A 165 22.01 15.78 -12.41
N SER A 166 21.41 15.83 -11.21
CA SER A 166 20.99 17.09 -10.58
C SER A 166 20.91 16.94 -9.06
N SER A 167 21.01 18.07 -8.37
CA SER A 167 20.70 18.21 -6.94
C SER A 167 19.56 19.21 -6.85
N TYR A 168 18.35 18.70 -6.63
CA TYR A 168 17.15 19.52 -6.56
C TYR A 168 16.97 20.02 -5.12
N ASP A 169 17.16 21.33 -4.94
CA ASP A 169 17.12 22.03 -3.64
C ASP A 169 16.43 23.40 -3.75
N PRO A 170 15.09 23.46 -3.79
CA PRO A 170 14.41 24.74 -3.65
C PRO A 170 14.58 25.31 -2.23
N VAL A 171 14.28 26.61 -2.07
CA VAL A 171 14.71 27.36 -0.88
C VAL A 171 14.05 26.83 0.41
N GLY A 172 14.88 26.31 1.34
CA GLY A 172 14.50 26.02 2.74
C GLY A 172 14.28 24.55 3.08
N HIS A 173 14.88 23.59 2.36
CA HIS A 173 14.36 22.23 2.28
C HIS A 173 15.01 21.15 3.12
N ASN A 174 14.13 20.20 3.47
CA ASN A 174 14.49 18.84 3.84
C ASN A 174 13.60 17.84 3.08
N SER A 175 14.01 17.45 1.85
CA SER A 175 13.41 16.29 1.18
C SER A 175 13.64 15.07 2.07
N HIS A 176 12.56 14.53 2.62
CA HIS A 176 12.62 13.39 3.52
C HIS A 176 12.66 12.11 2.69
N ASP A 177 11.64 11.92 1.85
CA ASP A 177 11.52 10.81 0.92
C ASP A 177 11.28 11.30 -0.51
N ALA A 178 11.46 10.39 -1.45
CA ALA A 178 11.11 10.59 -2.85
C ALA A 178 10.30 9.41 -3.40
N TRP A 179 9.45 9.70 -4.38
CA TRP A 179 8.82 8.68 -5.23
C TRP A 179 8.82 9.17 -6.68
N ALA A 180 9.03 8.29 -7.64
CA ALA A 180 9.08 8.66 -9.04
C ALA A 180 8.52 7.56 -9.95
N GLU A 181 7.95 7.97 -11.07
CA GLU A 181 7.54 7.06 -12.12
C GLU A 181 7.52 7.80 -13.46
N GLY A 182 8.30 7.30 -14.41
CA GLY A 182 8.35 7.87 -15.75
C GLY A 182 8.85 9.31 -15.70
N ASN A 183 8.06 10.26 -16.22
CA ASN A 183 8.44 11.68 -16.30
C ASN A 183 7.98 12.50 -15.08
N ARG A 184 7.61 11.85 -13.97
CA ARG A 184 7.19 12.51 -12.73
C ARG A 184 8.02 12.05 -11.56
N ALA A 185 8.38 13.00 -10.70
CA ALA A 185 8.97 12.74 -9.40
C ALA A 185 8.23 13.56 -8.34
N TYR A 186 8.26 13.07 -7.12
CA TYR A 186 7.57 13.61 -5.96
C TYR A 186 8.58 13.70 -4.82
N SER A 187 8.71 14.90 -4.26
CA SER A 187 9.56 15.17 -3.09
C SER A 187 8.65 15.41 -1.90
N PHE A 188 8.86 14.69 -0.80
CA PHE A 188 8.08 14.83 0.43
C PHE A 188 8.89 15.67 1.42
N ASP A 189 8.51 16.94 1.57
CA ASP A 189 9.31 17.92 2.30
C ASP A 189 8.79 18.11 3.72
N ILE A 190 9.29 17.31 4.66
CA ILE A 190 8.77 17.24 6.03
C ILE A 190 8.82 18.59 6.76
N ALA A 191 9.90 19.34 6.57
CA ALA A 191 10.09 20.63 7.25
C ALA A 191 9.20 21.75 6.69
N ALA A 192 8.82 21.66 5.42
CA ALA A 192 7.97 22.63 4.76
C ALA A 192 6.48 22.26 4.82
N ASP A 193 6.16 21.05 5.28
CA ASP A 193 4.80 20.48 5.37
C ASP A 193 4.08 20.43 4.00
N ILE A 194 4.80 20.04 2.94
CA ILE A 194 4.30 19.98 1.56
C ILE A 194 4.84 18.77 0.80
N THR A 195 4.10 18.34 -0.23
CA THR A 195 4.64 17.50 -1.31
C THR A 195 4.91 18.37 -2.55
N ARG A 196 6.05 18.17 -3.20
CA ARG A 196 6.36 18.81 -4.50
C ARG A 196 6.18 17.82 -5.63
N ILE A 197 5.56 18.26 -6.72
CA ILE A 197 5.36 17.46 -7.92
C ILE A 197 6.26 18.04 -9.01
N LEU A 198 7.15 17.21 -9.54
CA LEU A 198 8.18 17.62 -10.49
C LEU A 198 7.97 16.96 -11.85
N ASP A 199 8.19 17.72 -12.91
CA ASP A 199 8.51 17.20 -14.22
C ASP A 199 10.00 16.84 -14.26
N VAL A 200 10.27 15.56 -14.46
CA VAL A 200 11.63 15.01 -14.59
C VAL A 200 11.85 14.39 -15.96
N THR A 201 11.13 14.86 -16.99
CA THR A 201 11.41 14.47 -18.39
C THR A 201 12.90 14.66 -18.69
N ASN A 202 13.48 15.79 -18.25
CA ASN A 202 14.92 15.98 -18.14
C ASN A 202 15.37 15.88 -16.66
N PRO A 203 15.93 14.74 -16.22
CA PRO A 203 16.37 14.55 -14.83
C PRO A 203 17.59 15.40 -14.44
N SER A 204 18.30 15.98 -15.41
CA SER A 204 19.39 16.96 -15.12
C SER A 204 18.87 18.37 -14.81
N SER A 205 17.59 18.64 -15.08
CA SER A 205 16.95 19.93 -14.80
C SER A 205 15.47 19.73 -14.46
N PRO A 206 15.15 19.17 -13.28
CA PRO A 206 13.77 19.02 -12.82
C PRO A 206 13.04 20.36 -12.79
N ILE A 207 11.75 20.34 -13.14
CA ILE A 207 10.87 21.52 -13.12
C ILE A 207 9.73 21.25 -12.15
N GLU A 208 9.55 22.12 -11.16
CA GLU A 208 8.39 22.03 -10.27
C GLU A 208 7.10 22.40 -11.02
N LEU A 209 6.11 21.52 -10.96
CA LEU A 209 4.80 21.69 -11.59
C LEU A 209 3.76 22.24 -10.61
N ALA A 210 3.78 21.74 -9.38
CA ALA A 210 2.83 22.08 -8.34
C ALA A 210 3.36 21.67 -6.95
N THR A 211 2.68 22.17 -5.92
CA THR A 211 2.80 21.70 -4.55
C THR A 211 1.43 21.25 -4.03
N LEU A 212 1.42 20.19 -3.22
CA LEU A 212 0.26 19.74 -2.48
C LEU A 212 0.41 20.12 -1.01
N PRO A 213 -0.67 20.58 -0.35
CA PRO A 213 -0.69 20.74 1.10
C PRO A 213 -0.85 19.36 1.77
N LEU A 214 -0.27 19.18 2.97
CA LEU A 214 -0.35 17.92 3.74
C LEU A 214 0.42 16.77 3.05
N GLY A 215 0.82 15.74 3.80
CA GLY A 215 1.54 14.60 3.20
C GLY A 215 3.02 14.88 2.95
N ASN A 216 3.70 15.27 4.01
CA ASN A 216 5.04 15.86 3.99
C ASN A 216 6.17 14.85 4.18
N HIS A 217 5.87 13.57 4.42
CA HIS A 217 6.84 12.60 4.90
C HIS A 217 7.27 11.60 3.84
N SER A 218 6.31 10.86 3.29
CA SER A 218 6.53 9.84 2.26
C SER A 218 5.27 9.68 1.41
N GLY A 219 5.34 8.85 0.38
CA GLY A 219 4.16 8.57 -0.44
C GLY A 219 4.42 7.60 -1.57
N TYR A 220 3.34 7.24 -2.24
CA TYR A 220 3.36 6.28 -3.33
C TYR A 220 2.28 6.63 -4.35
N GLY A 221 2.68 6.74 -5.62
CA GLY A 221 1.75 6.98 -6.71
C GLY A 221 1.30 5.68 -7.37
N TYR A 222 0.09 5.68 -7.89
CA TYR A 222 -0.40 4.57 -8.71
C TYR A 222 -1.38 5.06 -9.77
N THR A 223 -1.65 4.19 -10.72
CA THR A 223 -2.62 4.43 -11.80
C THR A 223 -3.77 3.43 -11.62
N PRO A 224 -4.98 3.89 -11.22
CA PRO A 224 -6.12 2.99 -11.05
C PRO A 224 -6.50 2.27 -12.36
N PRO A 225 -7.23 1.15 -12.27
CA PRO A 225 -7.83 0.50 -13.43
C PRO A 225 -8.58 1.50 -14.33
N GLY A 226 -8.39 1.36 -15.65
CA GLY A 226 -8.90 2.31 -16.64
C GLY A 226 -7.93 3.42 -17.02
N GLY A 227 -6.85 3.64 -16.28
CA GLY A 227 -5.70 4.45 -16.70
C GLY A 227 -5.94 5.95 -16.84
N ALA A 228 -7.16 6.43 -16.59
CA ALA A 228 -7.55 7.82 -16.80
C ALA A 228 -7.01 8.78 -15.73
N LYS A 229 -6.65 8.26 -14.55
CA LYS A 229 -6.18 9.05 -13.42
C LYS A 229 -4.79 8.64 -12.98
N LYS A 230 -4.03 9.60 -12.44
CA LYS A 230 -2.86 9.34 -11.61
C LYS A 230 -3.20 9.74 -10.17
N ILE A 231 -3.07 8.80 -9.26
CA ILE A 231 -3.37 9.01 -7.85
C ILE A 231 -2.07 8.98 -7.05
N LEU A 232 -1.96 9.85 -6.05
CA LEU A 232 -0.86 9.88 -5.11
C LEU A 232 -1.40 9.68 -3.69
N LEU A 233 -0.87 8.67 -2.98
CA LEU A 233 -1.04 8.53 -1.54
C LEU A 233 0.14 9.21 -0.87
N THR A 234 -0.12 10.07 0.11
CA THR A 234 0.93 10.74 0.88
C THR A 234 0.75 10.46 2.36
N ALA A 235 1.83 10.09 3.05
CA ALA A 235 1.86 9.93 4.49
C ALA A 235 2.26 11.25 5.17
N ASP A 236 1.54 11.59 6.24
CA ASP A 236 1.74 12.79 7.03
C ASP A 236 2.25 12.41 8.41
N GLU A 237 3.57 12.47 8.63
CA GLU A 237 4.20 12.01 9.86
C GLU A 237 4.08 13.07 10.97
N ARG A 238 2.95 13.05 11.66
CA ARG A 238 2.68 13.86 12.85
C ARG A 238 1.59 13.21 13.69
N ALA A 239 1.44 13.66 14.94
CA ALA A 239 0.30 13.24 15.76
C ALA A 239 -1.03 13.60 15.08
N GLY A 240 -1.85 12.58 14.80
CA GLY A 240 -3.12 12.70 14.09
C GLY A 240 -2.98 12.79 12.56
N GLY A 241 -1.77 12.61 12.04
CA GLY A 241 -1.51 12.49 10.61
C GLY A 241 -1.94 11.13 10.07
N GLY A 242 -2.27 11.09 8.78
CA GLY A 242 -2.69 9.89 8.09
C GLY A 242 -2.33 9.89 6.62
N ILE A 243 -2.94 8.98 5.88
CA ILE A 243 -2.76 8.92 4.43
C ILE A 243 -3.74 9.88 3.77
N ASN A 244 -3.24 10.81 2.97
CA ASN A 244 -4.06 11.67 2.12
C ASN A 244 -3.97 11.17 0.68
N ILE A 245 -5.11 11.15 -0.03
CA ILE A 245 -5.23 10.60 -1.38
C ILE A 245 -5.52 11.74 -2.35
N PHE A 246 -4.61 12.03 -3.26
CA PHE A 246 -4.74 13.12 -4.22
C PHE A 246 -4.93 12.62 -5.65
N ASP A 247 -5.77 13.31 -6.41
CA ASP A 247 -5.79 13.21 -7.87
C ASP A 247 -4.73 14.17 -8.44
N VAL A 248 -3.63 13.59 -8.92
CA VAL A 248 -2.49 14.33 -9.50
C VAL A 248 -2.48 14.26 -11.04
N THR A 249 -3.62 13.88 -11.62
CA THR A 249 -3.87 14.01 -13.06
C THR A 249 -3.85 15.48 -13.46
N GLN A 250 -3.40 15.81 -14.67
CA GLN A 250 -3.42 17.20 -15.13
C GLN A 250 -4.84 17.64 -15.51
N PRO A 251 -5.32 18.82 -15.04
CA PRO A 251 -4.66 19.74 -14.10
C PRO A 251 -4.69 19.23 -12.66
N ILE A 252 -3.56 19.36 -11.95
CA ILE A 252 -3.37 18.84 -10.58
C ILE A 252 -4.37 19.49 -9.61
N SER A 253 -5.07 18.67 -8.83
CA SER A 253 -5.91 19.12 -7.71
C SER A 253 -5.11 19.17 -6.41
N SER A 254 -5.15 20.31 -5.72
CA SER A 254 -4.53 20.45 -4.39
C SER A 254 -5.43 19.97 -3.24
N ALA A 255 -6.69 19.64 -3.52
CA ALA A 255 -7.60 19.06 -2.53
C ALA A 255 -7.51 17.53 -2.59
N PRO A 256 -7.38 16.84 -1.44
CA PRO A 256 -7.43 15.38 -1.41
C PRO A 256 -8.84 14.91 -1.82
N LEU A 257 -8.88 13.77 -2.50
CA LEU A 257 -10.10 13.01 -2.77
C LEU A 257 -10.69 12.47 -1.48
N ASP A 258 -9.82 11.94 -0.61
CA ASP A 258 -10.15 11.46 0.72
C ASP A 258 -8.88 11.33 1.58
N SER A 259 -9.06 11.04 2.87
CA SER A 259 -7.99 10.75 3.82
C SER A 259 -8.31 9.52 4.66
N TYR A 260 -7.31 8.69 4.92
CA TYR A 260 -7.38 7.55 5.82
C TYR A 260 -6.63 7.87 7.13
N ILE A 261 -7.37 8.00 8.22
CA ILE A 261 -6.86 8.30 9.56
C ILE A 261 -7.47 7.30 10.55
N THR A 262 -6.62 6.66 11.33
CA THR A 262 -7.05 5.67 12.34
C THR A 262 -7.44 6.33 13.67
N ASP A 263 -6.60 7.22 14.18
CA ASP A 263 -6.77 7.91 15.45
C ASP A 263 -6.09 9.29 15.44
N ALA A 264 -6.68 10.26 16.14
CA ALA A 264 -6.20 11.64 16.19
C ALA A 264 -4.88 11.85 16.96
N ALA A 265 -4.38 10.82 17.67
CA ALA A 265 -3.14 10.85 18.43
C ALA A 265 -2.06 9.91 17.87
N ILE A 266 -2.33 9.23 16.76
CA ILE A 266 -1.41 8.28 16.12
C ILE A 266 -0.89 8.90 14.82
N SER A 267 0.35 8.58 14.46
CA SER A 267 0.99 9.00 13.22
C SER A 267 1.07 7.83 12.25
N VAL A 268 1.16 8.14 10.97
CA VAL A 268 1.52 7.19 9.91
C VAL A 268 3.01 7.34 9.56
N HIS A 269 3.61 6.31 8.95
CA HIS A 269 4.98 6.36 8.44
C HIS A 269 5.05 6.18 6.93
N ASN A 270 4.94 4.95 6.42
CA ASN A 270 5.10 4.65 4.99
C ASN A 270 3.86 4.02 4.39
N THR A 271 3.70 4.21 3.08
CA THR A 271 2.69 3.55 2.26
C THR A 271 3.32 2.99 1.00
N ILE A 272 2.95 1.77 0.63
CA ILE A 272 3.31 1.16 -0.67
C ILE A 272 2.04 0.65 -1.33
N VAL A 273 1.85 0.98 -2.60
CA VAL A 273 0.74 0.46 -3.40
C VAL A 273 1.20 -0.76 -4.19
N LEU A 274 0.48 -1.86 -4.06
CA LEU A 274 0.64 -3.03 -4.92
C LEU A 274 -0.74 -3.52 -5.37
N GLY A 275 -0.96 -3.49 -6.68
CA GLY A 275 -2.25 -3.82 -7.28
C GLY A 275 -3.34 -2.85 -6.81
N ARG A 276 -4.37 -3.38 -6.15
CA ARG A 276 -5.52 -2.62 -5.64
C ARG A 276 -5.36 -2.14 -4.19
N TYR A 277 -4.30 -2.55 -3.49
CA TYR A 277 -4.15 -2.29 -2.07
C TYR A 277 -3.01 -1.33 -1.78
N ALA A 278 -3.20 -0.50 -0.76
CA ALA A 278 -2.10 0.21 -0.11
C ALA A 278 -1.78 -0.46 1.22
N TYR A 279 -0.50 -0.80 1.40
CA TYR A 279 0.07 -1.38 2.61
C TYR A 279 0.77 -0.27 3.37
N ILE A 280 0.35 -0.05 4.61
CA ILE A 280 0.70 1.14 5.37
C ILE A 280 1.32 0.71 6.71
N SER A 281 2.51 1.20 7.00
CA SER A 281 3.07 1.17 8.35
C SER A 281 2.56 2.38 9.12
N TYR A 282 1.80 2.13 10.19
CA TYR A 282 1.05 3.13 10.92
C TYR A 282 1.54 3.25 12.38
N TYR A 283 2.86 3.25 12.59
CA TYR A 283 3.47 3.35 13.92
C TYR A 283 2.77 2.48 14.98
N LYS A 284 2.17 3.10 16.00
CA LYS A 284 1.50 2.40 17.11
C LYS A 284 0.32 1.55 16.68
N ASP A 285 -0.29 1.86 15.54
CA ASP A 285 -1.36 1.08 14.98
C ASP A 285 -0.84 -0.14 14.19
N GLY A 286 0.46 -0.30 13.99
CA GLY A 286 0.97 -1.48 13.29
C GLY A 286 0.74 -1.42 11.77
N LEU A 287 0.52 -2.57 11.14
CA LEU A 287 0.21 -2.68 9.72
C LEU A 287 -1.28 -2.40 9.47
N ARG A 288 -1.55 -1.52 8.51
CA ARG A 288 -2.88 -1.18 7.99
C ARG A 288 -2.90 -1.46 6.48
N ILE A 289 -3.95 -2.10 5.99
CA ILE A 289 -4.11 -2.41 4.56
C ILE A 289 -5.45 -1.85 4.11
N ILE A 290 -5.41 -0.93 3.16
CA ILE A 290 -6.62 -0.31 2.60
C ILE A 290 -6.80 -0.71 1.14
N ASP A 291 -8.04 -1.00 0.76
CA ASP A 291 -8.49 -1.11 -0.62
C ASP A 291 -8.65 0.31 -1.18
N ILE A 292 -7.92 0.58 -2.27
CA ILE A 292 -7.91 1.86 -2.99
C ILE A 292 -8.52 1.75 -4.39
N GLY A 293 -9.30 0.71 -4.68
CA GLY A 293 -10.01 0.54 -5.95
C GLY A 293 -10.97 1.69 -6.27
N ASN A 294 -11.51 2.36 -5.24
CA ASN A 294 -12.08 3.69 -5.38
C ASN A 294 -11.26 4.68 -4.52
N PRO A 295 -10.38 5.51 -5.12
CA PRO A 295 -9.53 6.43 -4.37
C PRO A 295 -10.28 7.53 -3.64
N ALA A 296 -11.56 7.77 -3.95
CA ALA A 296 -12.40 8.73 -3.25
C ALA A 296 -13.19 8.11 -2.07
N ASN A 297 -12.97 6.82 -1.81
CA ASN A 297 -13.55 6.10 -0.67
C ASN A 297 -12.65 4.88 -0.39
N PRO A 298 -11.43 5.10 0.16
CA PRO A 298 -10.55 4.03 0.60
C PRO A 298 -11.19 3.26 1.74
N ILE A 299 -10.93 1.96 1.80
CA ILE A 299 -11.60 1.08 2.75
C ILE A 299 -10.57 0.19 3.45
N GLU A 300 -10.53 0.19 4.78
CA GLU A 300 -9.68 -0.74 5.52
C GLU A 300 -10.14 -2.19 5.37
N VAL A 301 -9.25 -3.04 4.85
CA VAL A 301 -9.52 -4.45 4.57
C VAL A 301 -8.57 -5.39 5.30
N GLY A 302 -7.50 -4.87 5.89
CA GLY A 302 -6.56 -5.67 6.66
C GLY A 302 -5.89 -4.87 7.77
N VAL A 303 -5.64 -5.53 8.89
CA VAL A 303 -5.00 -4.96 10.08
C VAL A 303 -4.08 -6.00 10.67
N TYR A 304 -2.86 -5.65 11.05
CA TYR A 304 -2.05 -6.45 11.97
C TYR A 304 -1.33 -5.54 12.96
N ASP A 305 -1.80 -5.53 14.20
CA ASP A 305 -1.35 -4.62 15.26
C ASP A 305 -0.94 -5.38 16.51
N THR A 306 0.32 -5.20 16.88
CA THR A 306 1.00 -5.83 18.02
C THR A 306 0.95 -4.97 19.28
N ASN A 307 0.56 -3.69 19.18
CA ASN A 307 0.53 -2.71 20.26
C ASN A 307 -0.91 -2.33 20.64
N VAL A 308 -1.70 -3.33 21.02
CA VAL A 308 -3.14 -3.15 21.31
C VAL A 308 -3.47 -2.20 22.46
N ASN A 309 -2.48 -1.82 23.26
CA ASN A 309 -2.62 -0.88 24.37
C ASN A 309 -2.15 0.54 24.02
N ASN A 310 -1.73 0.78 22.77
CA ASN A 310 -1.27 2.07 22.27
C ASN A 310 -0.18 2.72 23.15
N VAL A 311 0.73 1.89 23.69
CA VAL A 311 1.84 2.34 24.55
C VAL A 311 3.01 2.86 23.71
N GLY A 312 3.85 3.70 24.31
CA GLY A 312 5.02 4.28 23.64
C GLY A 312 4.75 5.65 23.00
N GLY A 313 5.80 6.23 22.43
CA GLY A 313 5.77 7.47 21.66
C GLY A 313 4.98 7.37 20.35
N VAL A 314 4.64 8.54 19.78
CA VAL A 314 3.84 8.63 18.55
C VAL A 314 4.57 8.04 17.33
N PHE A 315 5.90 7.97 17.37
CA PHE A 315 6.78 7.46 16.30
C PHE A 315 7.45 6.12 16.68
N GLU A 316 6.75 5.27 17.41
CA GLU A 316 7.23 3.93 17.81
C GLU A 316 6.37 2.83 17.17
N ASN A 317 6.95 1.64 17.02
CA ASN A 317 6.40 0.44 16.36
C ASN A 317 6.47 0.50 14.83
N ALA A 318 5.40 0.18 14.09
CA ALA A 318 5.50 -0.12 12.67
C ALA A 318 6.14 1.01 11.85
N TRP A 319 7.26 0.70 11.18
CA TRP A 319 8.09 1.70 10.50
C TRP A 319 8.20 1.41 9.01
N GLY A 320 8.87 0.32 8.61
CA GLY A 320 8.96 -0.11 7.22
C GLY A 320 7.86 -1.11 6.86
N VAL A 321 7.47 -1.12 5.58
CA VAL A 321 6.52 -2.06 5.00
C VAL A 321 6.92 -2.40 3.57
N TRP A 322 6.81 -3.67 3.18
CA TRP A 322 7.10 -4.13 1.83
C TRP A 322 6.20 -5.30 1.41
N PRO A 323 5.28 -5.10 0.44
CA PRO A 323 4.48 -6.18 -0.12
C PRO A 323 5.26 -6.91 -1.24
N PHE A 324 5.39 -8.23 -1.12
CA PHE A 324 5.91 -9.10 -2.20
C PHE A 324 4.82 -9.50 -3.20
N SER A 325 3.59 -9.62 -2.71
CA SER A 325 2.39 -9.91 -3.51
C SER A 325 1.16 -9.31 -2.84
N GLU A 326 0.00 -9.40 -3.47
CA GLU A 326 -1.26 -8.97 -2.85
C GLU A 326 -1.63 -9.78 -1.59
N SER A 327 -0.93 -10.89 -1.29
CA SER A 327 -1.22 -11.73 -0.13
C SER A 327 -0.04 -11.91 0.82
N LYS A 328 1.16 -11.42 0.47
CA LYS A 328 2.36 -11.57 1.29
C LYS A 328 3.04 -10.22 1.47
N VAL A 329 3.13 -9.79 2.72
CA VAL A 329 3.72 -8.51 3.12
C VAL A 329 4.65 -8.70 4.30
N ILE A 330 5.77 -7.99 4.29
CA ILE A 330 6.63 -7.85 5.47
C ILE A 330 6.52 -6.44 6.03
N PHE A 331 6.64 -6.31 7.34
CA PHE A 331 6.79 -5.01 7.99
C PHE A 331 7.66 -5.16 9.24
N ASN A 332 8.26 -4.07 9.71
CA ASN A 332 9.08 -4.08 10.92
C ASN A 332 8.60 -3.07 11.94
N GLU A 333 9.07 -3.25 13.18
CA GLU A 333 8.86 -2.30 14.26
C GLU A 333 10.15 -1.61 14.67
N MET A 334 10.08 -0.30 14.85
CA MET A 334 11.10 0.52 15.49
C MET A 334 10.80 0.59 16.99
N PHE A 335 11.81 0.34 17.84
CA PHE A 335 11.71 0.36 19.31
C PHE A 335 10.73 -0.64 19.97
N GLY A 336 9.96 -1.40 19.19
CA GLY A 336 9.09 -2.50 19.63
C GLY A 336 9.80 -3.86 19.67
N ALA A 337 9.12 -4.92 19.21
CA ALA A 337 9.77 -6.22 19.07
C ALA A 337 10.83 -6.13 17.96
N GLN A 338 12.11 -6.11 18.32
CA GLN A 338 13.22 -5.94 17.39
C GLN A 338 13.26 -7.07 16.33
N GLY A 339 12.61 -6.85 15.19
CA GLY A 339 12.49 -7.85 14.14
C GLY A 339 11.56 -7.45 13.00
N VAL A 340 11.29 -8.43 12.14
CA VAL A 340 10.45 -8.28 10.95
C VAL A 340 9.34 -9.33 10.98
N TYR A 341 8.12 -8.88 10.77
CA TYR A 341 6.94 -9.72 10.68
C TYR A 341 6.73 -10.11 9.23
N VAL A 342 6.48 -11.39 8.98
CA VAL A 342 6.01 -11.90 7.69
C VAL A 342 4.53 -12.23 7.84
N ILE A 343 3.70 -11.51 7.08
CA ILE A 343 2.25 -11.54 7.21
C ILE A 343 1.62 -12.09 5.93
N ASP A 344 0.74 -13.08 6.11
CA ASP A 344 -0.20 -13.50 5.10
C ASP A 344 -1.45 -12.63 5.20
N PHE A 345 -1.71 -11.85 4.15
CA PHE A 345 -2.96 -11.13 3.97
C PHE A 345 -3.91 -11.99 3.14
N THR A 346 -5.13 -12.16 3.61
CA THR A 346 -6.24 -12.81 2.90
C THR A 346 -7.21 -11.73 2.46
N PRO A 347 -7.09 -11.22 1.22
CA PRO A 347 -8.01 -10.21 0.73
C PRO A 347 -9.47 -10.64 0.89
N PRO A 348 -10.37 -9.74 1.31
CA PRO A 348 -11.80 -10.04 1.34
C PRO A 348 -12.29 -10.59 -0.01
N ALA A 349 -13.16 -11.60 0.02
CA ALA A 349 -13.84 -12.06 -1.19
C ALA A 349 -14.64 -10.89 -1.80
N ARG A 350 -14.40 -10.63 -3.09
CA ARG A 350 -14.94 -9.45 -3.79
C ARG A 350 -16.18 -9.81 -4.60
N ILE A 351 -17.19 -8.94 -4.52
CA ILE A 351 -18.29 -8.89 -5.48
C ILE A 351 -18.21 -7.51 -6.14
N ASP A 352 -17.90 -7.47 -7.42
CA ASP A 352 -17.89 -6.27 -8.23
C ASP A 352 -19.32 -6.02 -8.69
N LEU A 353 -19.80 -4.79 -8.53
CA LEU A 353 -21.09 -4.35 -9.04
C LEU A 353 -20.82 -3.16 -9.94
N ASP A 354 -20.74 -3.40 -11.24
CA ASP A 354 -20.65 -2.33 -12.21
C ASP A 354 -22.07 -1.94 -12.63
N VAL A 355 -22.37 -0.65 -12.51
CA VAL A 355 -23.62 -0.04 -12.97
C VAL A 355 -23.27 0.95 -14.07
N SER A 356 -23.85 0.75 -15.26
CA SER A 356 -23.61 1.59 -16.43
C SER A 356 -24.93 2.00 -17.08
N SER A 357 -24.94 3.17 -17.72
CA SER A 357 -26.02 3.56 -18.64
C SER A 357 -25.43 3.99 -19.99
N SER A 358 -26.02 3.52 -21.10
CA SER A 358 -25.63 3.90 -22.47
C SER A 358 -26.43 5.10 -23.01
N GLY A 359 -27.23 5.75 -22.15
CA GLY A 359 -28.07 6.90 -22.51
C GLY A 359 -29.46 6.81 -21.89
N ILE A 360 -30.41 7.56 -22.46
CA ILE A 360 -31.83 7.50 -22.06
C ILE A 360 -32.34 6.10 -22.40
N GLY A 361 -32.47 5.25 -21.38
CA GLY A 361 -33.27 4.04 -21.48
C GLY A 361 -32.54 2.73 -21.24
N ASP A 362 -31.23 2.74 -21.01
CA ASP A 362 -30.47 1.51 -20.82
C ASP A 362 -29.77 1.52 -19.46
N PHE A 363 -30.09 0.53 -18.63
CA PHE A 363 -29.40 0.20 -17.38
C PHE A 363 -28.70 -1.15 -17.57
N GLY A 364 -27.37 -1.15 -17.49
CA GLY A 364 -26.56 -2.36 -17.43
C GLY A 364 -26.00 -2.52 -16.03
N CYS A 365 -26.29 -3.64 -15.38
CA CYS A 365 -25.57 -4.07 -14.19
C CYS A 365 -24.79 -5.35 -14.52
N SER A 366 -23.51 -5.40 -14.17
CA SER A 366 -22.71 -6.61 -14.21
C SER A 366 -22.12 -6.92 -12.84
N ILE A 367 -22.19 -8.20 -12.47
CA ILE A 367 -21.58 -8.72 -11.25
C ILE A 367 -20.40 -9.60 -11.64
N SER A 368 -19.21 -9.31 -11.10
CA SER A 368 -18.01 -10.14 -11.26
C SER A 368 -17.33 -10.43 -9.91
N GLY A 369 -16.36 -11.34 -9.89
CA GLY A 369 -15.64 -11.73 -8.65
C GLY A 369 -16.30 -12.87 -7.84
N LEU A 370 -17.42 -13.41 -8.31
CA LEU A 370 -18.08 -14.57 -7.68
C LEU A 370 -17.40 -15.89 -8.06
N ASP A 371 -17.31 -16.82 -7.10
CA ASP A 371 -17.09 -18.23 -7.41
C ASP A 371 -18.28 -18.75 -8.25
N PRO A 372 -18.06 -19.31 -9.45
CA PRO A 372 -19.13 -19.79 -10.33
C PRO A 372 -19.97 -20.93 -9.72
N PHE A 373 -19.54 -21.53 -8.61
CA PHE A 373 -20.27 -22.56 -7.87
C PHE A 373 -20.95 -22.05 -6.60
N ASN A 374 -20.73 -20.79 -6.22
CA ASN A 374 -21.47 -20.14 -5.14
C ASN A 374 -22.80 -19.57 -5.65
N VAL A 375 -23.88 -19.89 -4.93
CA VAL A 375 -25.23 -19.43 -5.27
C VAL A 375 -25.40 -17.99 -4.77
N VAL A 376 -25.59 -17.04 -5.69
CA VAL A 376 -26.00 -15.68 -5.37
C VAL A 376 -27.47 -15.49 -5.74
N TYR A 377 -28.27 -15.07 -4.77
CA TYR A 377 -29.67 -14.76 -4.97
C TYR A 377 -29.82 -13.27 -5.27
N LEU A 378 -30.40 -12.94 -6.44
CA LEU A 378 -30.81 -11.57 -6.76
C LEU A 378 -32.34 -11.50 -6.76
N ALA A 379 -32.92 -10.91 -5.72
CA ALA A 379 -34.35 -10.60 -5.70
C ALA A 379 -34.55 -9.18 -6.28
N ILE A 380 -35.05 -9.11 -7.52
CA ILE A 380 -35.50 -7.86 -8.14
C ILE A 380 -36.98 -7.68 -7.79
N SER A 381 -37.30 -6.66 -6.99
CA SER A 381 -38.69 -6.27 -6.71
C SER A 381 -39.12 -5.16 -7.66
N THR A 382 -40.26 -5.34 -8.32
CA THR A 382 -40.95 -4.29 -9.07
C THR A 382 -42.19 -3.89 -8.29
N ASP A 383 -42.11 -2.83 -7.48
CA ASP A 383 -43.29 -2.22 -6.87
C ASP A 383 -43.30 -0.71 -7.11
N SER A 384 -44.46 -0.22 -7.53
CA SER A 384 -44.79 1.18 -7.79
C SER A 384 -45.63 1.80 -6.66
N SER A 385 -45.79 1.12 -5.51
CA SER A 385 -46.75 1.52 -4.47
C SER A 385 -46.28 1.34 -3.01
N GLY A 386 -45.20 2.02 -2.62
CA GLY A 386 -44.91 2.27 -1.19
C GLY A 386 -44.23 1.12 -0.41
N PRO A 387 -44.08 1.27 0.93
CA PRO A 387 -42.98 0.65 1.67
C PRO A 387 -43.31 -0.77 2.17
N PHE A 388 -42.68 -1.78 1.56
CA PHE A 388 -42.56 -3.22 1.93
C PHE A 388 -43.63 -4.26 1.48
N GLY A 389 -43.21 -5.19 0.60
CA GLY A 389 -43.54 -6.66 0.55
C GLY A 389 -44.46 -7.16 -0.59
N LYS A 390 -44.39 -8.36 -1.23
CA LYS A 390 -43.59 -9.63 -1.16
C LYS A 390 -43.78 -10.56 -2.42
N GLY A 391 -42.73 -11.31 -2.82
CA GLY A 391 -42.71 -12.78 -3.17
C GLY A 391 -42.57 -13.27 -4.65
N PRO A 392 -42.18 -14.55 -4.97
CA PRO A 392 -41.50 -15.62 -4.19
C PRO A 392 -40.24 -16.26 -4.88
N PHE A 393 -39.34 -16.93 -4.14
CA PHE A 393 -38.69 -18.23 -4.49
C PHE A 393 -38.11 -18.88 -3.21
N LEU A 394 -38.22 -20.21 -3.10
CA LEU A 394 -37.97 -21.01 -1.89
C LEU A 394 -36.49 -21.41 -1.73
N GLY A 395 -35.89 -21.23 -0.53
CA GLY A 395 -34.69 -21.97 -0.09
C GLY A 395 -33.67 -21.26 0.82
N ILE A 396 -34.00 -21.11 2.12
CA ILE A 396 -33.15 -20.92 3.34
C ILE A 396 -31.92 -19.97 3.31
N GLY A 397 -32.11 -18.74 3.81
CA GLY A 397 -31.11 -18.01 4.64
C GLY A 397 -30.53 -16.68 4.08
N GLY A 398 -30.97 -15.54 4.63
CA GLY A 398 -30.33 -14.20 4.54
C GLY A 398 -30.75 -13.34 3.33
N ASP A 399 -31.45 -12.22 3.57
CA ASP A 399 -32.10 -11.40 2.53
C ASP A 399 -31.19 -10.31 1.90
N ALA A 400 -31.29 -10.11 0.59
CA ALA A 400 -30.91 -8.88 -0.12
C ALA A 400 -32.08 -8.45 -1.03
N ILE A 401 -32.44 -7.17 -1.02
CA ILE A 401 -33.57 -6.61 -1.80
C ILE A 401 -33.00 -5.58 -2.78
N VAL A 402 -33.22 -5.79 -4.08
CA VAL A 402 -32.97 -4.79 -5.13
C VAL A 402 -34.30 -4.17 -5.51
N THR A 403 -34.40 -2.83 -5.49
CA THR A 403 -35.57 -2.10 -5.98
C THR A 403 -35.20 -1.41 -7.28
N VAL A 404 -35.77 -1.88 -8.41
CA VAL A 404 -35.71 -1.17 -9.69
C VAL A 404 -37.14 -0.73 -10.01
N GLN A 405 -37.40 0.57 -9.98
CA GLN A 405 -38.69 1.11 -10.40
C GLN A 405 -38.75 1.14 -11.94
N ALA A 406 -39.28 0.07 -12.53
CA ALA A 406 -39.67 0.03 -13.94
C ALA A 406 -41.17 -0.29 -14.05
N PRO A 407 -41.96 0.45 -14.84
CA PRO A 407 -43.40 0.32 -14.82
C PRO A 407 -43.94 -0.99 -15.45
N PHE A 408 -43.20 -1.70 -16.32
CA PHE A 408 -43.67 -2.97 -16.94
C PHE A 408 -42.55 -3.93 -17.40
N GLU A 409 -42.82 -5.25 -17.25
CA GLU A 409 -42.05 -6.48 -17.59
C GLU A 409 -40.74 -6.76 -16.80
N PRO A 410 -40.46 -8.03 -16.41
CA PRO A 410 -39.24 -8.40 -15.69
C PRO A 410 -38.00 -8.39 -16.61
N PHE A 411 -36.89 -7.90 -16.07
CA PHE A 411 -35.56 -7.97 -16.69
C PHE A 411 -35.18 -9.41 -17.05
N ARG A 412 -34.46 -9.60 -18.16
CA ARG A 412 -33.83 -10.89 -18.50
C ARG A 412 -32.41 -10.91 -17.94
N ALA A 413 -32.06 -11.95 -17.19
CA ALA A 413 -30.69 -12.20 -16.74
C ALA A 413 -30.06 -13.31 -17.61
N GLN A 414 -28.85 -13.09 -18.12
CA GLN A 414 -28.08 -14.11 -18.83
C GLN A 414 -26.64 -14.09 -18.34
N ALA A 415 -26.17 -15.26 -17.90
CA ALA A 415 -24.76 -15.48 -17.61
C ALA A 415 -23.99 -15.67 -18.93
N ASP A 416 -22.85 -15.00 -19.08
CA ASP A 416 -21.92 -15.28 -20.17
C ASP A 416 -20.97 -16.44 -19.82
N ALA A 417 -20.16 -16.86 -20.79
CA ALA A 417 -19.20 -17.97 -20.62
C ALA A 417 -18.07 -17.66 -19.61
N SER A 418 -17.97 -16.42 -19.15
CA SER A 418 -16.98 -15.95 -18.19
C SER A 418 -17.57 -15.80 -16.77
N GLY A 419 -18.85 -16.14 -16.57
CA GLY A 419 -19.52 -16.06 -15.28
C GLY A 419 -20.09 -14.67 -14.95
N ASN A 420 -20.12 -13.74 -15.90
CA ASN A 420 -20.74 -12.43 -15.69
C ASN A 420 -22.24 -12.51 -15.91
N TYR A 421 -23.01 -11.98 -14.96
CA TYR A 421 -24.47 -11.87 -15.09
C TYR A 421 -24.82 -10.53 -15.74
N ASN A 422 -25.49 -10.59 -16.89
CA ASN A 422 -25.97 -9.41 -17.61
C ASN A 422 -27.49 -9.29 -17.49
N PHE A 423 -27.99 -8.11 -17.12
CA PHE A 423 -29.41 -7.81 -17.03
C PHE A 423 -29.83 -6.92 -18.22
N TYR A 424 -30.89 -7.31 -18.93
CA TYR A 424 -31.40 -6.56 -20.09
C TYR A 424 -32.88 -6.24 -19.94
N TYR A 425 -33.25 -5.00 -20.29
CA TYR A 425 -34.64 -4.58 -20.48
C TYR A 425 -35.00 -4.58 -21.98
N PRO A 426 -35.96 -5.40 -22.43
CA PRO A 426 -36.38 -5.39 -23.83
C PRO A 426 -37.42 -4.29 -24.11
N GLY A 427 -36.98 -3.16 -24.66
CA GLY A 427 -37.87 -2.12 -25.22
C GLY A 427 -37.40 -0.68 -24.94
N PRO A 428 -37.97 0.33 -25.62
CA PRO A 428 -37.66 1.73 -25.34
C PRO A 428 -38.24 2.14 -23.97
N LEU A 429 -37.40 2.66 -23.06
CA LEU A 429 -37.89 3.23 -21.81
C LEU A 429 -38.64 4.55 -22.06
N PRO A 430 -39.72 4.84 -21.30
CA PRO A 430 -40.35 6.16 -21.34
C PRO A 430 -39.35 7.25 -20.92
N PRO A 431 -39.51 8.50 -21.36
CA PRO A 431 -38.66 9.62 -20.94
C PRO A 431 -38.98 10.00 -19.50
N GLN A 432 -38.46 9.24 -18.54
CA GLN A 432 -38.43 9.58 -17.13
C GLN A 432 -37.04 9.25 -16.57
N SER A 433 -36.58 10.06 -15.62
CA SER A 433 -35.35 9.85 -14.89
C SER A 433 -35.43 8.53 -14.12
N LEU A 434 -34.50 7.61 -14.41
CA LEU A 434 -34.29 6.44 -13.58
C LEU A 434 -33.47 6.87 -12.35
N ASP A 435 -34.14 7.05 -11.22
CA ASP A 435 -33.47 7.23 -9.93
C ASP A 435 -33.08 5.85 -9.37
N CYS A 436 -31.78 5.56 -9.32
CA CYS A 436 -31.28 4.48 -8.48
C CYS A 436 -31.20 5.00 -7.03
N VAL A 437 -32.23 4.72 -6.22
CA VAL A 437 -32.38 5.36 -4.89
C VAL A 437 -31.55 4.68 -3.79
N ALA A 438 -31.22 3.38 -3.90
CA ALA A 438 -30.30 2.69 -2.98
C ALA A 438 -29.98 1.25 -3.42
N ILE A 439 -28.76 0.80 -3.12
CA ILE A 439 -28.40 -0.62 -3.00
C ILE A 439 -28.10 -0.87 -1.52
N SER A 440 -28.79 -1.83 -0.88
CA SER A 440 -28.56 -2.16 0.53
C SER A 440 -28.47 -3.67 0.74
N PHE A 441 -27.39 -4.10 1.39
CA PHE A 441 -27.16 -5.47 1.83
C PHE A 441 -27.40 -5.55 3.34
N LYS A 442 -28.18 -6.52 3.81
CA LYS A 442 -28.36 -6.73 5.26
C LYS A 442 -28.33 -8.21 5.63
N GLY A 443 -27.15 -8.73 5.95
CA GLY A 443 -27.01 -10.08 6.49
C GLY A 443 -25.56 -10.45 6.82
N ALA A 444 -25.37 -11.07 7.98
CA ALA A 444 -24.07 -11.34 8.60
C ALA A 444 -23.25 -12.40 7.83
N ILE A 445 -22.24 -11.93 7.10
CA ILE A 445 -21.04 -12.71 6.77
C ILE A 445 -19.88 -11.78 7.10
N GLY A 446 -19.10 -12.11 8.11
CA GLY A 446 -17.98 -11.28 8.55
C GLY A 446 -17.01 -11.04 7.40
N GLY A 447 -16.74 -9.77 7.08
CA GLY A 447 -15.60 -9.38 6.25
C GLY A 447 -15.89 -8.79 4.87
N LEU A 448 -17.14 -8.59 4.44
CA LEU A 448 -17.44 -7.97 3.15
C LEU A 448 -17.52 -6.43 3.25
N MET A 449 -16.63 -5.74 2.55
CA MET A 449 -16.64 -4.29 2.35
C MET A 449 -17.25 -3.96 0.97
N LEU A 450 -18.14 -2.97 0.92
CA LEU A 450 -18.81 -2.50 -0.31
C LEU A 450 -18.20 -1.17 -0.74
N SER A 451 -17.62 -1.09 -1.94
CA SER A 451 -17.26 0.18 -2.58
C SER A 451 -18.34 0.56 -3.59
N ASN A 452 -19.09 1.64 -3.33
CA ASN A 452 -19.90 2.29 -4.36
C ASN A 452 -18.96 2.82 -5.45
N LEU A 453 -19.10 2.33 -6.67
CA LEU A 453 -18.60 3.01 -7.87
C LEU A 453 -19.79 3.76 -8.48
N ALA A 454 -19.59 5.07 -8.66
CA ALA A 454 -20.46 6.05 -9.31
C ALA A 454 -21.64 6.60 -8.48
N SER A 455 -21.42 7.75 -7.85
CA SER A 455 -22.38 8.84 -7.92
C SER A 455 -22.20 9.54 -9.28
N THR A 456 -22.92 9.10 -10.30
CA THR A 456 -23.21 10.00 -11.43
C THR A 456 -24.62 10.53 -11.18
N GLN A 457 -24.70 11.77 -10.71
CA GLN A 457 -25.91 12.56 -10.96
C GLN A 457 -26.00 12.72 -12.47
N LEU A 458 -27.08 12.19 -13.06
CA LEU A 458 -27.50 12.46 -14.42
C LEU A 458 -28.82 13.24 -14.35
#